data_AF-A0A0L6JAE3-F1
#
_entry.id   AF-A0A0L6JAE3-F1
#
_cell.length_a   1.000
_cell.length_b   1.000
_cell.length_c   1.000
_cell.angle_alpha   90.00
_cell.angle_beta   90.00
_cell.angle_gamma   90.00
#
_symmetry.space_group_name_H-M   'P 1'
#
loop_
_entity.id
_entity.type
_entity.pdbx_description
1 polymer ?
#
loop_
_entity_poly.entity_id
_entity_poly.type
_entity_poly.pdbx_seq_one_letter_code
_entity_poly.pdbx_strand_id
1 'polypeptide(L)'
;LCGFVVWGSEPLDKDGKAKVDRYNPNPAWQARPQLGHQMLLGLKPNAEGRFEGKIYNADNGKAYDVTVWSDQPSALTVKGCMLVFCASQSWKRVADVVPGQIQGPTDSPGGPRSDPEWASKGARTGTTPAKRSSLEGGAAHGR
;
A
#
# COMPACT_ATOMS: atom_id res chain seq x y z
N LEU A 1 6.22 -6.47 3.49
CA LEU A 1 5.75 -5.70 4.66
C LEU A 1 4.57 -4.82 4.21
N CYS A 2 3.59 -4.56 5.06
CA CYS A 2 2.46 -3.64 4.80
C CYS A 2 2.13 -2.82 6.06
N GLY A 3 1.28 -1.81 5.92
CA GLY A 3 0.86 -0.94 7.02
C GLY A 3 -0.41 -0.16 6.70
N PHE A 4 -1.20 0.12 7.73
CA PHE A 4 -2.56 0.67 7.63
C PHE A 4 -2.68 1.91 8.53
N VAL A 5 -3.53 2.86 8.15
CA VAL A 5 -3.87 3.99 9.04
C VAL A 5 -4.92 3.53 10.03
N VAL A 6 -4.60 3.44 11.31
CA VAL A 6 -5.55 2.95 12.33
C VAL A 6 -6.05 4.05 13.28
N TRP A 7 -5.47 5.24 13.21
CA TRP A 7 -5.86 6.39 14.03
C TRP A 7 -5.43 7.70 13.37
N GLY A 8 -6.14 8.78 13.68
CA GLY A 8 -5.78 10.15 13.33
C GLY A 8 -6.43 11.14 14.30
N SER A 9 -5.78 12.28 14.53
CA SER A 9 -6.28 13.33 15.44
C SER A 9 -7.59 13.97 14.97
N GLU A 10 -7.83 13.97 13.66
CA GLU A 10 -9.03 14.49 13.03
C GLU A 10 -9.65 13.44 12.10
N PRO A 11 -10.32 12.41 12.65
CA PRO A 11 -10.82 11.29 11.87
C PRO A 11 -12.17 11.58 11.18
N LEU A 12 -12.84 12.65 11.61
CA LEU A 12 -14.14 13.09 11.10
C LEU A 12 -14.00 14.35 10.24
N ASP A 13 -14.91 14.52 9.30
CA ASP A 13 -15.09 15.77 8.57
C ASP A 13 -15.91 16.79 9.37
N LYS A 14 -16.12 17.97 8.77
CA LYS A 14 -16.87 19.09 9.37
C LYS A 14 -18.33 18.74 9.73
N ASP A 15 -18.90 17.71 9.12
CA ASP A 15 -20.28 17.27 9.33
C ASP A 15 -20.34 16.08 10.31
N GLY A 16 -19.21 15.72 10.94
CA GLY A 16 -19.09 14.62 11.88
C GLY A 16 -19.05 13.24 11.23
N LYS A 17 -18.87 13.15 9.90
CA LYS A 17 -18.80 11.87 9.18
C LYS A 17 -17.34 11.42 9.05
N ALA A 18 -17.12 10.11 8.96
CA ALA A 18 -15.79 9.59 8.69
C ALA A 18 -15.21 10.19 7.39
N LYS A 19 -13.97 10.67 7.43
CA LYS A 19 -13.29 11.14 6.21
C LYS A 19 -13.18 9.98 5.22
N VAL A 20 -13.46 10.26 3.96
CA VAL A 20 -13.30 9.32 2.84
C VAL A 20 -12.15 9.73 1.93
N ASP A 21 -11.62 8.78 1.18
CA ASP A 21 -10.49 8.94 0.26
C ASP A 21 -10.86 9.67 -1.04
N ARG A 22 -11.50 10.84 -0.90
CA ARG A 22 -12.08 11.62 -2.00
C ARG A 22 -11.10 11.95 -3.14
N TYR A 23 -9.79 11.98 -2.84
CA TYR A 23 -8.74 12.33 -3.80
C TYR A 23 -8.15 11.11 -4.51
N ASN A 24 -8.68 9.91 -4.25
CA ASN A 24 -8.20 8.71 -4.92
C ASN A 24 -8.31 8.85 -6.45
N PRO A 25 -7.24 8.58 -7.21
CA PRO A 25 -7.27 8.65 -8.67
C PRO A 25 -8.19 7.59 -9.30
N ASN A 26 -8.52 6.53 -8.58
CA ASN A 26 -9.49 5.52 -8.99
C ASN A 26 -10.86 5.82 -8.34
N PRO A 27 -11.89 6.18 -9.13
CA PRO A 27 -13.21 6.52 -8.63
C PRO A 27 -13.86 5.43 -7.75
N ALA A 28 -13.54 4.16 -8.01
CA ALA A 28 -14.08 3.03 -7.23
C ALA A 28 -13.64 3.05 -5.75
N TRP A 29 -12.58 3.79 -5.42
CA TRP A 29 -12.02 3.85 -4.07
C TRP A 29 -12.29 5.19 -3.38
N GLN A 30 -12.89 6.17 -4.05
CA GLN A 30 -13.11 7.51 -3.49
C GLN A 30 -14.07 7.55 -2.30
N ALA A 31 -14.95 6.54 -2.20
CA ALA A 31 -15.90 6.39 -1.10
C ALA A 31 -15.34 5.58 0.09
N ARG A 32 -14.12 5.04 0.00
CA ARG A 32 -13.54 4.26 1.11
C ARG A 32 -13.17 5.18 2.28
N PRO A 33 -13.33 4.75 3.54
CA PRO A 33 -12.83 5.51 4.68
C PRO A 33 -11.32 5.72 4.63
N GLN A 34 -10.85 6.91 5.00
CA GLN A 34 -9.42 7.19 5.17
C GLN A 34 -8.84 6.43 6.37
N LEU A 35 -9.60 6.23 7.46
CA LEU A 35 -9.16 5.32 8.51
C LEU A 35 -9.40 3.87 8.09
N GLY A 36 -8.38 3.04 8.26
CA GLY A 36 -8.40 1.60 8.02
C GLY A 36 -7.81 1.18 6.67
N HIS A 37 -7.60 2.10 5.72
CA HIS A 37 -7.02 1.73 4.42
C HIS A 37 -5.51 1.43 4.53
N GLN A 38 -5.01 0.67 3.56
CA GLN A 38 -3.59 0.35 3.45
C GLN A 38 -2.79 1.56 2.95
N MET A 39 -1.84 2.03 3.76
CA MET A 39 -1.02 3.21 3.46
C MET A 39 0.40 2.86 2.98
N LEU A 40 1.01 1.81 3.54
CA LEU A 40 2.33 1.32 3.11
C LEU A 40 2.16 0.19 2.09
N LEU A 41 2.73 0.41 0.90
CA LEU A 41 2.42 -0.33 -0.31
C LEU A 41 3.66 -1.00 -0.89
N GLY A 42 3.57 -2.31 -1.10
CA GLY A 42 4.59 -3.07 -1.84
C GLY A 42 5.99 -3.05 -1.22
N LEU A 43 6.11 -2.87 0.10
CA LEU A 43 7.40 -2.82 0.77
C LEU A 43 8.15 -4.16 0.67
N LYS A 44 9.33 -4.13 0.05
CA LYS A 44 10.25 -5.27 -0.15
C LYS A 44 11.61 -4.99 0.50
N PRO A 45 12.28 -6.00 1.05
CA PRO A 45 13.62 -5.82 1.60
C PRO A 45 14.62 -5.45 0.50
N ASN A 46 15.55 -4.53 0.81
CA ASN A 46 16.70 -4.20 -0.01
C ASN A 46 17.99 -4.84 0.57
N ALA A 47 19.12 -4.64 -0.11
CA ALA A 47 20.41 -5.22 0.30
C ALA A 47 20.94 -4.69 1.65
N GLU A 48 20.46 -3.55 2.11
CA GLU A 48 20.84 -2.93 3.39
C GLU A 48 19.96 -3.40 4.57
N GLY A 49 19.06 -4.36 4.34
CA GLY A 49 18.10 -4.82 5.35
C GLY A 49 16.98 -3.82 5.64
N ARG A 50 16.79 -2.81 4.78
CA ARG A 50 15.68 -1.84 4.85
C ARG A 50 14.55 -2.27 3.92
N PHE A 51 13.39 -1.65 4.03
CA PHE A 51 12.25 -1.94 3.17
C PHE A 51 11.94 -0.77 2.22
N GLU A 52 11.84 -1.05 0.93
CA GLU A 52 11.53 -0.07 -0.10
C GLU A 52 10.18 -0.34 -0.76
N GLY A 53 9.44 0.72 -1.05
CA GLY A 53 8.15 0.66 -1.73
C GLY A 53 7.51 2.03 -1.77
N LYS A 54 6.18 2.10 -1.58
CA LYS A 54 5.44 3.37 -1.65
C LYS A 54 4.62 3.64 -0.40
N ILE A 55 4.41 4.91 -0.09
CA ILE A 55 3.40 5.38 0.88
C ILE A 55 2.34 6.17 0.14
N TYR A 56 1.06 5.87 0.38
CA TYR A 56 -0.07 6.63 -0.15
C TYR A 56 -0.51 7.74 0.81
N ASN A 57 -0.86 8.90 0.29
CA ASN A 57 -1.43 10.00 1.05
C ASN A 57 -2.86 10.29 0.56
N ALA A 58 -3.86 9.89 1.37
CA ALA A 58 -5.27 10.07 1.06
C ALA A 58 -5.73 11.54 1.08
N ASP A 59 -4.94 12.46 1.64
CA ASP A 59 -5.27 13.89 1.69
C ASP A 59 -4.97 14.59 0.36
N ASN A 60 -4.19 13.96 -0.52
CA ASN A 60 -3.88 14.52 -1.84
C ASN A 60 -3.91 13.50 -3.00
N GLY A 61 -4.21 12.23 -2.72
CA GLY A 61 -4.34 11.19 -3.73
C GLY A 61 -3.02 10.68 -4.32
N LYS A 62 -1.87 11.06 -3.77
CA LYS A 62 -0.55 10.73 -4.33
C LYS A 62 0.14 9.62 -3.56
N ALA A 63 0.99 8.88 -4.27
CA ALA A 63 1.89 7.90 -3.69
C ALA A 63 3.35 8.35 -3.86
N TYR A 64 4.17 8.15 -2.85
CA TYR A 64 5.57 8.55 -2.81
C TYR A 64 6.46 7.35 -2.56
N ASP A 65 7.64 7.33 -3.19
CA ASP A 65 8.65 6.32 -2.88
C ASP A 65 9.17 6.53 -1.47
N VAL A 66 9.28 5.41 -0.73
CA VAL A 66 9.77 5.41 0.65
C VAL A 66 10.75 4.28 0.90
N THR A 67 11.69 4.56 1.80
CA THR A 67 12.51 3.58 2.48
C THR A 67 12.15 3.58 3.96
N VAL A 68 11.93 2.39 4.52
CA VAL A 68 11.48 2.20 5.90
C VAL A 68 12.44 1.28 6.63
N TRP A 69 12.83 1.65 7.84
CA TRP A 69 13.68 0.83 8.72
C TRP A 69 13.44 1.17 10.19
N SER A 70 14.01 0.37 11.08
CA SER A 70 13.92 0.58 12.53
C SER A 70 15.31 0.42 13.12
N ASP A 71 15.88 1.52 13.63
CA ASP A 71 17.18 1.51 14.30
C ASP A 71 17.07 1.07 15.77
N GLN A 72 15.86 1.13 16.34
CA GLN A 72 15.53 0.79 17.73
C GLN A 72 14.11 0.20 17.79
N PRO A 73 13.82 -0.77 18.70
CA PRO A 73 12.52 -1.45 18.74
C PRO A 73 11.29 -0.53 18.90
N SER A 74 11.47 0.65 19.47
CA SER A 74 10.42 1.63 19.78
C SER A 74 10.17 2.68 18.69
N ALA A 75 10.90 2.63 17.57
CA ALA A 75 10.78 3.64 16.52
C ALA A 75 10.85 3.05 15.10
N LEU A 76 10.02 3.58 14.21
CA LEU A 76 10.06 3.31 12.78
C LEU A 76 10.49 4.59 12.05
N THR A 77 11.58 4.52 11.29
CA THR A 77 11.98 5.61 10.42
C THR A 77 11.35 5.41 9.05
N VAL A 78 10.67 6.45 8.56
CA VAL A 78 10.06 6.51 7.22
C VAL A 78 10.70 7.66 6.48
N LYS A 79 11.51 7.35 5.46
CA LYS A 79 12.13 8.35 4.59
C LYS A 79 11.40 8.35 3.26
N GLY A 80 10.90 9.52 2.86
CA GLY A 80 10.31 9.75 1.54
C GLY A 80 11.11 10.79 0.77
N CYS A 81 11.16 10.64 -0.55
CA CYS A 81 11.77 11.63 -1.43
C CYS A 81 10.75 12.14 -2.44
N MET A 82 10.71 13.46 -2.64
CA MET A 82 9.97 14.12 -3.70
C MET A 82 10.97 14.91 -4.56
N LEU A 83 11.18 14.44 -5.79
CA LEU A 83 12.23 14.95 -6.67
C LEU A 83 13.60 14.91 -5.98
N VAL A 84 14.24 16.07 -5.80
CA VAL A 84 15.57 16.19 -5.16
C VAL A 84 15.50 16.35 -3.64
N PHE A 85 14.30 16.51 -3.06
CA PHE A 85 14.12 16.72 -1.63
C PHE A 85 13.73 15.42 -0.94
N CYS A 86 14.53 15.00 0.05
CA CYS A 86 14.19 13.87 0.91
C CYS A 86 13.91 14.37 2.32
N ALA A 87 12.84 13.84 2.92
CA ALA A 87 12.50 14.07 4.32
C ALA A 87 12.36 12.73 5.03
N SER A 88 12.73 12.69 6.31
CA SER A 88 12.53 11.51 7.15
C SER A 88 11.65 11.87 8.33
N GLN A 89 10.77 10.95 8.69
CA GLN A 89 9.98 11.01 9.91
C GLN A 89 10.34 9.82 10.81
N SER A 90 10.32 10.05 12.12
CA SER A 90 10.44 8.98 13.11
C SER A 90 9.08 8.79 13.77
N TRP A 91 8.47 7.63 13.54
CA TRP A 91 7.19 7.24 14.13
C TRP A 91 7.47 6.43 15.39
N LYS A 92 7.05 6.96 16.53
CA LYS A 92 7.18 6.27 17.81
C LYS A 92 6.16 5.14 17.88
N ARG A 93 6.59 3.98 18.36
CA ARG A 93 5.69 2.89 18.74
C ARG A 93 4.82 3.35 19.90
N VAL A 94 3.52 3.23 19.74
CA VAL A 94 2.52 3.47 20.78
C VAL A 94 2.13 2.12 21.37
N ALA A 95 1.99 2.05 22.69
CA ALA A 95 1.64 0.82 23.41
C ALA A 95 0.21 0.87 23.98
N ASP A 96 -0.33 2.06 24.16
CA ASP A 96 -1.70 2.33 24.56
C ASP A 96 -2.63 2.44 23.35
N VAL A 97 -3.92 2.25 23.62
CA VAL A 97 -4.99 2.45 22.65
C VAL A 97 -5.64 3.78 22.98
N VAL A 98 -5.73 4.65 21.98
CA VAL A 98 -6.38 5.96 22.12
C VAL A 98 -7.82 5.93 21.61
N PRO A 99 -8.71 6.82 22.07
CA PRO A 99 -10.07 6.92 21.56
C PRO A 99 -10.12 7.06 20.03
N GLY A 100 -11.01 6.30 19.40
CA GLY A 100 -11.17 6.28 17.95
C GLY A 100 -10.14 5.44 17.18
N GLN A 101 -9.22 4.76 17.86
CA GLN A 101 -8.28 3.85 17.21
C GLN A 101 -8.99 2.56 16.77
N ILE A 102 -8.71 2.13 15.54
CA ILE A 102 -9.12 0.84 15.01
C ILE A 102 -8.30 -0.26 15.71
N GLN A 103 -9.01 -1.19 16.35
CA GLN A 103 -8.40 -2.30 17.09
C GLN A 103 -8.71 -3.68 16.50
N GLY A 104 -9.66 -3.75 15.57
CA GLY A 104 -10.04 -5.01 14.96
C GLY A 104 -8.89 -5.63 14.15
N PRO A 105 -8.83 -6.96 14.03
CA PRO A 105 -7.86 -7.62 13.16
C PRO A 105 -8.02 -7.15 11.70
N THR A 106 -6.93 -7.11 10.95
CA THR A 106 -6.98 -6.83 9.50
C THR A 106 -7.96 -7.77 8.82
N ASP A 107 -8.78 -7.22 7.92
CA ASP A 107 -9.81 -7.93 7.15
C ASP A 107 -10.96 -8.52 7.98
N SER A 108 -11.10 -8.10 9.24
CA SER A 108 -12.23 -8.43 10.12
C SER A 108 -13.19 -7.25 10.31
N PRO A 109 -14.45 -7.48 10.75
CA PRO A 109 -15.34 -6.40 11.12
C PRO A 109 -14.70 -5.45 12.14
N GLY A 110 -14.72 -4.14 11.85
CA GLY A 110 -14.10 -3.12 12.71
C GLY A 110 -12.57 -3.07 12.68
N GLY A 111 -11.93 -3.78 11.75
CA GLY A 111 -10.49 -3.72 11.51
C GLY A 111 -10.10 -2.97 10.24
N PRO A 112 -8.78 -2.75 10.02
CA PRO A 112 -8.29 -2.20 8.76
C PRO A 112 -8.52 -3.17 7.61
N ARG A 113 -8.55 -2.67 6.36
CA ARG A 113 -8.81 -3.46 5.16
C ARG A 113 -7.59 -3.51 4.25
N SER A 114 -7.22 -4.72 3.86
CA SER A 114 -6.25 -4.99 2.79
C SER A 114 -6.86 -4.58 1.45
N ASP A 115 -6.21 -3.63 0.76
CA ASP A 115 -6.73 -3.13 -0.52
C ASP A 115 -6.01 -3.81 -1.71
N PRO A 116 -6.70 -4.61 -2.53
CA PRO A 116 -6.11 -5.24 -3.70
C PRO A 116 -5.70 -4.24 -4.80
N GLU A 117 -6.13 -2.97 -4.68
CA GLU A 117 -5.75 -1.85 -5.54
C GLU A 117 -4.23 -1.85 -5.84
N TRP A 118 -3.42 -2.17 -4.84
CA TRP A 118 -1.96 -2.09 -4.91
C TRP A 118 -1.28 -3.44 -5.03
N ALA A 119 -1.95 -4.54 -4.65
CA ALA A 119 -1.46 -5.90 -4.89
C ALA A 119 -1.34 -6.20 -6.40
N SER A 120 -2.21 -5.61 -7.23
CA SER A 120 -2.32 -5.94 -8.66
C SER A 120 -1.47 -5.07 -9.58
N LYS A 121 -1.01 -3.90 -9.12
CA LYS A 121 -0.19 -2.98 -9.94
C LYS A 121 1.29 -3.39 -9.99
N GLY A 122 1.78 -4.17 -9.02
CA GLY A 122 3.15 -4.68 -8.98
C GLY A 122 3.40 -5.98 -9.77
N ALA A 123 2.35 -6.61 -10.32
CA ALA A 123 2.46 -7.88 -11.05
C ALA A 123 2.42 -7.73 -12.58
N ARG A 124 2.21 -6.51 -13.11
CA ARG A 124 2.03 -6.26 -14.56
C ARG A 124 3.23 -5.58 -15.22
N THR A 125 4.43 -6.04 -14.93
CA THR A 125 5.61 -5.81 -15.79
C THR A 125 6.28 -7.16 -16.02
N GLY A 126 5.77 -7.92 -16.99
CA GLY A 126 6.37 -9.20 -17.38
C GLY A 126 5.38 -10.22 -17.91
N THR A 127 4.67 -9.93 -19.00
CA THR A 127 4.15 -11.00 -19.87
C THR A 127 4.15 -10.49 -21.30
N THR A 128 5.27 -10.67 -21.98
CA THR A 128 5.28 -10.75 -23.45
C THR A 128 4.48 -12.00 -23.81
N PRO A 129 3.43 -11.92 -24.64
CA PRO A 129 2.71 -13.11 -25.07
C PRO A 129 3.63 -13.96 -25.94
N ALA A 130 3.94 -15.18 -25.50
CA ALA A 130 4.60 -16.17 -26.34
C ALA A 130 3.67 -16.49 -27.52
N LYS A 131 4.13 -16.14 -28.73
CA LYS A 131 3.51 -16.49 -30.00
C LYS A 131 3.40 -18.01 -30.08
N ARG A 132 2.17 -18.54 -30.10
CA ARG A 132 1.90 -19.96 -30.33
C ARG A 132 2.27 -20.28 -31.78
N SER A 133 3.44 -20.89 -31.99
CA SER A 133 3.85 -21.40 -33.30
C SER A 133 3.17 -22.76 -33.51
N SER A 134 2.20 -22.79 -34.41
CA SER A 134 1.67 -24.04 -34.97
C SER A 134 2.82 -24.79 -35.66
N LEU A 135 3.07 -26.01 -35.23
CA LEU A 135 3.81 -27.01 -36.00
C LEU A 135 2.80 -28.09 -36.36
N GLU A 136 2.27 -27.99 -37.58
CA GLU A 136 1.62 -29.10 -38.26
C GLU A 136 2.67 -30.19 -38.52
N GLY A 137 2.60 -31.27 -37.76
CA GLY A 137 3.36 -32.49 -38.01
C GLY A 137 2.66 -33.33 -39.06
N GLY A 138 3.10 -33.23 -40.32
CA GLY A 138 2.83 -34.23 -41.33
C GLY A 138 3.77 -35.43 -41.14
N ALA A 139 3.22 -36.64 -41.08
CA ALA A 139 3.96 -37.87 -41.30
C ALA A 139 3.11 -38.83 -42.15
N ALA A 140 3.75 -39.30 -43.21
CA ALA A 140 3.16 -39.98 -44.36
C ALA A 140 2.71 -41.42 -44.06
N HIS A 141 1.61 -41.80 -44.71
CA HIS A 141 1.31 -43.20 -45.05
C HIS A 141 2.09 -43.57 -46.31
N GLY A 142 3.01 -44.54 -46.19
CA GLY A 142 3.63 -45.26 -47.31
C GLY A 142 3.34 -46.75 -47.16
N ARG A 143 2.85 -47.35 -48.24
CA ARG A 143 2.48 -48.77 -48.37
C ARG A 143 3.70 -49.68 -48.37
#